data_AF-A0A419HDW2-F1
#
_entry.id   AF-A0A419HDW2-F1
#
_cell.length_a   1.000
_cell.length_b   1.000
_cell.length_c   1.000
_cell.angle_alpha   90.00
_cell.angle_beta   90.00
_cell.angle_gamma   90.00
#
_symmetry.space_group_name_H-M   'P 1'
#
loop_
_entity.id
_entity.type
_entity.pdbx_description
1 polymer ?
#
loop_
_entity_poly.entity_id
_entity_poly.type
_entity_poly.pdbx_seq_one_letter_code
_entity_poly.pdbx_strand_id
1 'polypeptide(L)'
;MPSTAQEIQAGAQLYGDLRALRSAAEVYADDGRHPENVVVALKNVARVCQGLLAAGWRPTLLENRPSVADLAIEVTNLITVPELTIWKVRPPETKGEKARYRPSLITLASQLEPVCALLKPPSDVPPASTGGDAAQ
;
A
#
# COMPACT_ATOMS: atom_id res chain seq x y z
N MET A 1 -4.73 -24.22 -1.63
CA MET A 1 -4.88 -22.83 -2.14
C MET A 1 -5.51 -22.00 -1.04
N PRO A 2 -5.14 -20.71 -0.88
CA PRO A 2 -5.85 -19.78 -0.02
C PRO A 2 -7.34 -19.72 -0.40
N SER A 3 -8.23 -19.51 0.57
CA SER A 3 -9.65 -19.39 0.28
C SER A 3 -9.99 -18.00 -0.28
N THR A 4 -11.11 -17.87 -1.00
CA THR A 4 -11.66 -16.58 -1.44
C THR A 4 -11.79 -15.57 -0.28
N ALA A 5 -12.12 -16.04 0.92
CA ALA A 5 -12.19 -15.21 2.12
C ALA A 5 -10.81 -14.61 2.50
N GLN A 6 -9.72 -15.38 2.35
CA GLN A 6 -8.36 -14.89 2.59
C GLN A 6 -7.92 -13.87 1.53
N GLU A 7 -8.30 -14.07 0.27
CA GLU A 7 -8.05 -13.08 -0.80
C GLU A 7 -8.78 -11.76 -0.54
N ILE A 8 -10.06 -11.82 -0.15
CA ILE A 8 -10.85 -10.64 0.20
C ILE A 8 -10.23 -9.91 1.39
N GLN A 9 -9.85 -10.63 2.44
CA GLN A 9 -9.28 -10.04 3.65
C GLN A 9 -7.96 -9.33 3.37
N ALA A 10 -7.05 -9.96 2.64
CA ALA A 10 -5.77 -9.30 2.36
C ALA A 10 -5.87 -8.22 1.28
N GLY A 11 -6.83 -8.33 0.34
CA GLY A 11 -7.19 -7.23 -0.54
C GLY A 11 -7.66 -5.99 0.24
N ALA A 12 -8.50 -6.18 1.25
CA ALA A 12 -8.95 -5.10 2.14
C ALA A 12 -7.79 -4.50 2.97
N GLN A 13 -6.90 -5.34 3.49
CA GLN A 13 -5.70 -4.88 4.22
C GLN A 13 -4.77 -4.06 3.30
N LEU A 14 -4.46 -4.59 2.11
CA LEU A 14 -3.63 -3.91 1.12
C LEU A 14 -4.25 -2.58 0.69
N TYR A 15 -5.57 -2.54 0.47
CA TYR A 15 -6.30 -1.30 0.19
C TYR A 15 -6.15 -0.26 1.30
N GLY A 16 -6.33 -0.66 2.56
CA GLY A 16 -6.18 0.23 3.72
C GLY A 16 -4.78 0.83 3.82
N ASP A 17 -3.75 0.00 3.69
CA ASP A 17 -2.35 0.43 3.76
C ASP A 17 -1.95 1.33 2.58
N LEU A 18 -2.43 1.03 1.36
CA LEU A 18 -2.20 1.87 0.18
C LEU A 18 -2.89 3.24 0.31
N ARG A 19 -4.10 3.28 0.87
CA ARG A 19 -4.81 4.55 1.13
C ARG A 19 -4.08 5.39 2.18
N ALA A 20 -3.58 4.77 3.24
CA ALA A 20 -2.78 5.44 4.26
C ALA A 20 -1.48 6.01 3.67
N LEU A 21 -0.81 5.24 2.80
CA LEU A 21 0.39 5.70 2.09
C LEU A 21 0.10 6.89 1.17
N ARG A 22 -0.96 6.82 0.37
CA ARG A 22 -1.38 7.94 -0.50
C ARG A 22 -1.64 9.19 0.31
N SER A 23 -2.44 9.09 1.39
CA SER A 23 -2.76 10.26 2.23
C SER A 23 -1.52 10.85 2.91
N ALA A 24 -0.61 10.01 3.42
CA ALA A 24 0.65 10.47 3.99
C ALA A 24 1.53 11.17 2.94
N ALA A 25 1.58 10.64 1.71
CA ALA A 25 2.34 11.22 0.62
C ALA A 25 1.75 12.58 0.16
N GLU A 26 0.42 12.70 0.07
CA GLU A 26 -0.28 13.95 -0.25
C GLU A 26 -0.03 15.02 0.82
N VAL A 27 -0.24 14.69 2.10
CA VAL A 27 0.01 15.63 3.22
C VAL A 27 1.46 16.11 3.19
N TYR A 28 2.42 15.18 3.10
CA TYR A 28 3.82 15.55 3.03
C TYR A 28 4.15 16.39 1.79
N ALA A 29 3.57 16.06 0.63
CA ALA A 29 3.81 16.81 -0.60
C ALA A 29 3.33 18.25 -0.46
N ASP A 30 2.22 18.48 0.24
CA ASP A 30 1.64 19.81 0.39
C ASP A 30 2.29 20.65 1.49
N ASP A 31 2.58 20.05 2.66
CA ASP A 31 3.03 20.82 3.83
C ASP A 31 4.49 20.53 4.26
N GLY A 32 5.12 19.51 3.69
CA GLY A 32 6.50 19.10 3.99
C GLY A 32 6.72 18.58 5.41
N ARG A 33 5.66 18.27 6.16
CA ARG A 33 5.70 17.76 7.54
C ARG A 33 5.37 16.27 7.58
N HIS A 34 5.74 15.65 8.69
CA HIS A 34 5.47 14.24 8.98
C HIS A 34 6.03 13.21 7.98
N PRO A 35 7.30 13.31 7.52
CA PRO A 35 7.91 12.28 6.68
C PRO A 35 7.88 10.88 7.34
N GLU A 36 7.85 10.81 8.68
CA GLU A 36 7.72 9.57 9.44
C GLU A 36 6.43 8.79 9.09
N ASN A 37 5.33 9.49 8.79
CA ASN A 37 4.06 8.85 8.42
C ASN A 37 4.17 8.18 7.05
N VAL A 38 4.88 8.79 6.10
CA VAL A 38 5.16 8.20 4.78
C VAL A 38 6.01 6.94 4.95
N VAL A 39 7.04 6.99 5.79
CA VAL A 39 7.92 5.84 6.04
C VAL A 39 7.17 4.68 6.70
N VAL A 40 6.33 4.95 7.71
CA VAL A 40 5.49 3.93 8.36
C VAL A 40 4.54 3.30 7.36
N ALA A 41 3.85 4.11 6.56
CA ALA A 41 2.92 3.59 5.56
C ALA A 41 3.64 2.76 4.47
N LEU A 42 4.81 3.21 4.00
CA LEU A 42 5.66 2.43 3.08
C LEU A 42 6.06 1.07 3.66
N LYS A 43 6.41 1.03 4.95
CA LYS A 43 6.77 -0.22 5.63
C LYS A 43 5.58 -1.17 5.76
N ASN A 44 4.40 -0.66 6.07
CA ASN A 44 3.19 -1.48 6.15
C ASN A 44 2.82 -2.07 4.79
N VAL A 45 2.77 -1.25 3.73
CA VAL A 45 2.53 -1.71 2.37
C VAL A 45 3.57 -2.76 1.95
N ALA A 46 4.86 -2.51 2.18
CA ALA A 46 5.92 -3.47 1.86
C ALA A 46 5.75 -4.80 2.60
N ARG A 47 5.38 -4.75 3.89
CA ARG A 47 5.15 -5.95 4.71
C ARG A 47 3.97 -6.77 4.18
N VAL A 48 2.86 -6.11 3.84
CA VAL A 48 1.70 -6.81 3.28
C VAL A 48 2.09 -7.44 1.95
N CYS A 49 2.68 -6.70 1.02
CA CYS A 49 3.11 -7.26 -0.26
C CYS A 49 4.07 -8.45 -0.09
N GLN A 50 5.05 -8.36 0.80
CA GLN A 50 5.96 -9.47 1.10
C GLN A 50 5.23 -10.68 1.69
N GLY A 51 4.28 -10.47 2.60
CA GLY A 51 3.46 -11.53 3.17
C GLY A 51 2.63 -12.25 2.11
N LEU A 52 2.05 -11.50 1.17
CA LEU A 52 1.28 -12.07 0.04
C LEU A 52 2.16 -12.89 -0.90
N LEU A 53 3.34 -12.38 -1.23
CA LEU A 53 4.31 -13.09 -2.07
C LEU A 53 4.86 -14.35 -1.38
N ALA A 54 5.19 -14.27 -0.09
CA ALA A 54 5.70 -15.39 0.70
C ALA A 54 4.64 -16.48 0.93
N ALA A 55 3.36 -16.12 1.01
CA ALA A 55 2.26 -17.07 1.09
C ALA A 55 2.04 -17.88 -0.21
N GLY A 56 2.86 -17.64 -1.24
CA GLY A 56 2.75 -18.34 -2.52
C GLY A 56 1.42 -18.07 -3.22
N TRP A 57 0.81 -16.90 -2.97
CA TRP A 57 -0.38 -16.47 -3.67
C TRP A 57 -0.10 -16.50 -5.17
N ARG A 58 -0.79 -17.40 -5.86
CA ARG A 58 -0.73 -17.55 -7.31
C ARG A 58 -1.75 -16.59 -7.91
N PRO A 59 -1.47 -15.97 -9.06
CA PRO A 59 -2.46 -15.16 -9.76
C PRO A 59 -3.69 -16.00 -10.12
N THR A 60 -4.77 -15.84 -9.36
CA THR A 60 -6.09 -16.29 -9.76
C THR A 60 -6.74 -15.12 -10.48
N LEU A 61 -6.94 -15.27 -11.79
CA LEU A 61 -7.73 -14.34 -12.59
C LEU A 61 -9.18 -14.40 -12.07
N LEU A 62 -9.50 -13.58 -11.09
CA LEU A 62 -10.89 -13.26 -10.78
C LEU A 62 -11.41 -12.54 -12.01
N GLU A 63 -12.41 -13.13 -12.68
CA GLU A 63 -13.00 -12.71 -13.96
C GLU A 63 -12.82 -11.21 -14.25
N ASN A 64 -11.80 -10.87 -15.05
CA ASN A 64 -11.46 -9.52 -15.52
C ASN A 64 -10.82 -8.54 -14.52
N ARG A 65 -10.20 -9.00 -13.42
CA ARG A 65 -9.42 -8.16 -12.50
C ARG A 65 -8.04 -8.80 -12.20
N PRO A 66 -6.97 -8.00 -12.11
CA PRO A 66 -5.68 -8.51 -11.64
C PRO A 66 -5.84 -9.11 -10.23
N SER A 67 -5.14 -10.21 -9.97
CA SER A 67 -5.19 -10.83 -8.64
C SER A 67 -4.55 -9.89 -7.60
N VAL A 68 -4.86 -10.10 -6.32
CA VAL A 68 -4.22 -9.33 -5.24
C VAL A 68 -2.70 -9.55 -5.24
N ALA A 69 -2.24 -10.72 -5.70
CA ALA A 69 -0.82 -11.02 -5.88
C ALA A 69 -0.18 -10.17 -7.00
N ASP A 70 -0.85 -10.02 -8.14
CA ASP A 70 -0.37 -9.18 -9.24
C ASP A 70 -0.27 -7.71 -8.80
N LEU A 71 -1.30 -7.23 -8.10
CA LEU A 71 -1.31 -5.88 -7.54
C LEU A 71 -0.22 -5.69 -6.49
N ALA A 72 0.07 -6.70 -5.67
CA ALA A 72 1.18 -6.66 -4.72
C ALA A 72 2.55 -6.58 -5.42
N ILE A 73 2.72 -7.26 -6.55
CA ILE A 73 3.94 -7.18 -7.38
C ILE A 73 4.08 -5.79 -8.00
N GLU A 74 3.01 -5.27 -8.60
CA GLU A 74 2.99 -3.91 -9.17
C GLU A 74 3.34 -2.87 -8.11
N VAL A 75 2.68 -2.92 -6.95
CA VAL A 75 2.98 -2.03 -5.82
C VAL A 75 4.42 -2.20 -5.35
N THR A 76 4.92 -3.43 -5.25
CA THR A 76 6.31 -3.69 -4.86
C THR A 76 7.28 -3.00 -5.82
N ASN A 77 7.08 -3.16 -7.13
CA ASN A 77 7.91 -2.53 -8.15
C ASN A 77 7.89 -1.01 -8.02
N LEU A 78 6.71 -0.41 -7.85
CA LEU A 78 6.53 1.03 -7.64
C LEU A 78 7.29 1.55 -6.41
N ILE A 79 7.23 0.85 -5.27
CA ILE A 79 7.90 1.30 -4.04
C ILE A 79 9.39 0.92 -3.95
N THR A 80 9.90 0.09 -4.86
CA THR A 80 11.33 -0.25 -4.95
C THR A 80 12.13 0.69 -5.84
N VAL A 81 11.48 1.66 -6.49
CA VAL A 81 12.17 2.72 -7.25
C VAL A 81 13.22 3.37 -6.34
N PRO A 82 14.48 3.56 -6.80
CA PRO A 82 15.60 3.99 -5.96
C PRO A 82 15.31 5.26 -5.14
N GLU A 83 14.58 6.20 -5.74
CA GLU A 83 14.18 7.45 -5.10
C GLU A 83 13.34 7.26 -3.83
N LEU A 84 12.50 6.20 -3.78
CA LEU A 84 11.67 5.85 -2.62
C LEU A 84 12.37 4.87 -1.67
N THR A 85 13.38 4.16 -2.16
CA THR A 85 14.25 3.32 -1.31
C THR A 85 15.04 4.19 -0.34
N ILE A 86 15.48 5.37 -0.77
CA ILE A 86 16.15 6.34 0.09
C ILE A 86 15.27 6.67 1.30
N TRP A 87 13.96 6.84 1.11
CA TRP A 87 13.00 7.12 2.19
C TRP A 87 12.83 5.98 3.18
N LYS A 88 12.90 4.73 2.71
CA LYS A 88 12.84 3.54 3.59
C LYS A 88 14.04 3.46 4.54
N VAL A 89 15.17 4.06 4.16
CA VAL A 89 16.43 4.04 4.91
C VAL A 89 16.61 5.31 5.76
N ARG A 90 16.32 6.49 5.20
CA ARG A 90 16.44 7.78 5.87
C ARG A 90 15.41 8.77 5.30
N PRO A 91 14.53 9.36 6.14
CA PRO A 91 13.65 10.42 5.69
C PRO A 91 14.48 11.66 5.27
N PRO A 92 14.06 12.43 4.26
CA PRO A 92 14.69 13.69 3.91
C PRO A 92 14.61 14.68 5.08
N GLU A 93 15.75 15.22 5.47
CA GLU A 93 15.92 16.06 6.66
C GLU A 93 15.94 17.54 6.29
N THR A 94 16.38 17.88 5.08
CA THR A 94 16.52 19.28 4.65
C THR A 94 15.38 19.71 3.73
N LYS A 95 15.00 20.99 3.78
CA LYS A 95 13.97 21.59 2.89
C LYS A 95 14.28 21.34 1.40
N GLY A 96 15.57 21.33 1.03
CA GLY A 96 16.01 21.03 -0.34
C GLY A 96 15.81 19.57 -0.74
N GLU A 97 16.06 18.63 0.18
CA GLU A 97 15.73 17.22 -0.02
C GLU A 97 14.22 17.04 -0.17
N LYS A 98 13.41 17.65 0.70
CA LYS A 98 11.93 17.58 0.60
C LYS A 98 11.41 18.02 -0.77
N ALA A 99 11.92 19.15 -1.27
CA ALA A 99 11.54 19.69 -2.58
C ALA A 99 11.94 18.77 -3.74
N ARG A 100 13.08 18.08 -3.65
CA ARG A 100 13.55 17.14 -4.67
C ARG A 100 12.66 15.90 -4.79
N TYR A 101 12.10 15.43 -3.68
CA TYR A 101 11.30 14.19 -3.66
C TYR A 101 9.79 14.40 -3.83
N ARG A 102 9.29 15.64 -3.72
CA ARG A 102 7.87 15.96 -3.90
C ARG A 102 7.29 15.45 -5.24
N PRO A 103 7.95 15.63 -6.40
CA PRO A 103 7.45 15.11 -7.67
C PRO A 103 7.29 13.58 -7.68
N SER A 104 8.25 12.86 -7.09
CA SER A 104 8.21 11.38 -7.01
C SER A 104 7.09 10.89 -6.10
N LEU A 105 6.79 11.59 -5.00
CA LEU A 105 5.68 11.27 -4.11
C LEU A 105 4.30 11.53 -4.73
N ILE A 106 4.15 12.63 -5.47
CA ILE A 106 2.93 12.92 -6.23
C ILE A 106 2.73 11.85 -7.32
N THR A 107 3.81 11.51 -8.03
CA THR A 107 3.79 10.48 -9.07
C THR A 107 3.38 9.13 -8.49
N LEU A 108 3.93 8.76 -7.33
CA LEU A 108 3.55 7.56 -6.60
C LEU A 108 2.07 7.60 -6.19
N ALA A 109 1.60 8.69 -5.57
CA ALA A 109 0.20 8.83 -5.17
C ALA A 109 -0.77 8.65 -6.35
N SER A 110 -0.46 9.25 -7.49
CA SER A 110 -1.22 9.10 -8.74
C SER A 110 -1.16 7.68 -9.31
N GLN A 111 -0.03 7.00 -9.20
CA GLN A 111 0.12 5.60 -9.64
C GLN A 111 -0.60 4.61 -8.71
N LEU A 112 -0.71 4.93 -7.42
CA LEU A 112 -1.42 4.12 -6.43
C LEU A 112 -2.95 4.27 -6.51
N GLU A 113 -3.45 5.41 -7.00
CA GLU A 113 -4.89 5.65 -7.15
C GLU A 113 -5.64 4.57 -7.96
N PRO A 114 -5.21 4.18 -9.18
CA PRO A 114 -5.88 3.12 -9.92
C PRO A 114 -5.82 1.76 -9.20
N VAL A 115 -4.71 1.45 -8.52
CA VAL A 115 -4.56 0.23 -7.71
C VAL A 115 -5.58 0.23 -6.55
N CYS A 116 -5.72 1.36 -5.86
CA CYS A 116 -6.72 1.52 -4.80
C CYS A 116 -8.15 1.35 -5.32
N ALA A 117 -8.45 1.85 -6.52
CA ALA A 117 -9.77 1.72 -7.14
C ALA A 117 -10.10 0.25 -7.47
N LEU A 118 -9.10 -0.53 -7.89
CA LEU A 118 -9.25 -1.96 -8.19
C LEU A 118 -9.44 -2.82 -6.92
N LEU A 119 -8.78 -2.45 -5.82
CA LEU A 119 -8.82 -3.17 -4.54
C LEU A 119 -9.97 -2.78 -3.63
N LYS A 120 -10.69 -1.69 -3.95
CA LYS A 120 -11.80 -1.21 -3.13
C LYS A 120 -12.77 -2.37 -2.88
N PRO A 121 -13.03 -2.74 -1.60
CA PRO A 121 -13.99 -3.79 -1.28
C PRO A 121 -15.34 -3.46 -1.94
N PRO A 122 -16.07 -4.47 -2.46
CA PRO A 122 -17.45 -4.25 -2.87
C PRO A 122 -18.20 -3.59 -1.72
N SER A 123 -19.06 -2.63 -2.02
CA SER A 123 -19.84 -1.89 -1.01
C SER A 123 -20.65 -2.80 -0.08
N ASP A 124 -20.90 -4.04 -0.51
CA ASP A 124 -21.66 -5.06 0.20
C ASP A 124 -20.81 -5.99 1.09
N VAL A 125 -19.48 -5.85 1.07
CA VAL A 125 -18.59 -6.57 2.00
C VAL A 125 -18.44 -5.70 3.25
N PRO A 126 -19.03 -6.10 4.40
CA PRO A 126 -18.90 -5.32 5.62
C PRO A 126 -17.42 -5.16 5.98
N PRO A 127 -17.01 -4.01 6.56
CA PRO A 127 -15.64 -3.87 7.07
C PRO A 127 -15.35 -5.08 7.94
N ALA A 128 -14.21 -5.75 7.72
CA ALA A 128 -13.77 -6.84 8.56
C ALA A 128 -13.88 -6.35 10.01
N SER A 129 -14.79 -6.95 10.77
CA SER A 129 -15.06 -6.55 12.14
C SER A 129 -13.80 -6.87 12.93
N THR A 130 -12.93 -5.89 13.12
CA THR A 130 -11.89 -5.91 14.15
C THR A 130 -12.59 -5.73 15.49
N GLY A 131 -13.25 -6.80 15.93
CA GLY A 131 -14.12 -6.81 17.10
C GLY A 131 -14.14 -8.17 17.78
N GLY A 132 -13.05 -8.46 18.50
CA GLY A 132 -13.03 -9.22 19.76
C GLY A 132 -13.51 -10.67 19.74
N ASP A 133 -12.56 -11.61 19.79
CA ASP A 133 -12.61 -12.62 20.84
C ASP A 133 -11.18 -13.06 21.21
N ALA A 134 -10.63 -12.38 22.20
CA ALA A 134 -9.54 -12.87 23.02
C ALA A 134 -10.13 -13.09 24.41
N ALA A 135 -10.86 -14.18 24.57
CA ALA A 135 -11.27 -14.72 25.85
C ALA A 135 -11.58 -16.23 25.75
N GLN A 136 -10.56 -17.04 25.44
CA GLN A 136 -10.18 -18.31 26.10
C GLN A 136 -9.17 -19.09 25.26
#